data_AF-A0A7L4RJ13-F1
#
_entry.id   AF-A0A7L4RJ13-F1
#
_cell.length_a   1.000
_cell.length_b   1.000
_cell.length_c   1.000
_cell.angle_alpha   90.00
_cell.angle_beta   90.00
_cell.angle_gamma   90.00
#
_symmetry.space_group_name_H-M   'P 1'
#
loop_
_entity.id
_entity.type
_entity.pdbx_description
1 polymer ?
#
loop_
_entity_poly.entity_id
_entity_poly.type
_entity_poly.pdbx_seq_one_letter_code
_entity_poly.pdbx_strand_id
1 'polypeptide(L)'
;MKYACSNCNTAFYGDDLEQCPRCSSKKISMLYVTPKEGEASAAPVKHEEGACSKCGGKEFEFIWRRREKVCKKCGEIFPARRNR
;
A
#
# COMPACT_ATOMS: atom_id res chain seq x y z
N MET A 1 -2.93 6.57 -17.62
CA MET A 1 -2.74 5.13 -17.23
C MET A 1 -1.30 4.86 -16.77
N LYS A 2 -1.04 3.81 -15.95
CA LYS A 2 0.33 3.43 -15.55
C LYS A 2 0.80 2.26 -16.41
N TYR A 3 2.04 2.32 -16.89
CA TYR A 3 2.66 1.26 -17.69
C TYR A 3 4.00 0.87 -17.09
N ALA A 4 4.42 -0.36 -17.35
CA ALA A 4 5.77 -0.84 -17.06
C ALA A 4 6.38 -1.50 -18.29
N CYS A 5 7.63 -1.19 -18.59
CA CYS A 5 8.36 -1.85 -19.67
C CYS A 5 9.01 -3.13 -19.18
N SER A 6 8.72 -4.28 -19.79
CA SER A 6 9.34 -5.57 -19.45
C SER A 6 10.82 -5.66 -19.82
N ASN A 7 11.32 -4.76 -20.68
CA ASN A 7 12.72 -4.77 -21.11
C ASN A 7 13.64 -4.02 -20.12
N CYS A 8 13.25 -2.82 -19.71
CA CYS A 8 14.05 -1.98 -18.81
C CYS A 8 13.46 -1.83 -17.41
N ASN A 9 12.38 -2.56 -17.12
CA ASN A 9 11.62 -2.55 -15.87
C ASN A 9 11.23 -1.15 -15.36
N THR A 10 11.11 -0.19 -16.29
CA THR A 10 10.78 1.20 -15.95
C THR A 10 9.28 1.37 -15.95
N ALA A 11 8.76 1.90 -14.84
CA ALA A 11 7.37 2.32 -14.75
C ALA A 11 7.23 3.79 -15.16
N PHE A 12 6.21 4.10 -15.95
CA PHE A 12 5.92 5.43 -16.45
C PHE A 12 4.41 5.63 -16.60
N TYR A 13 3.98 6.89 -16.70
CA TYR A 13 2.58 7.27 -16.78
C TYR A 13 2.31 7.94 -18.13
N GLY A 14 1.17 7.64 -18.74
CA GLY A 14 0.72 8.23 -20.00
C GLY A 14 -0.66 7.68 -20.36
N ASP A 15 -1.31 8.22 -21.37
CA ASP A 15 -2.64 7.76 -21.81
C ASP A 15 -2.61 7.05 -23.18
N ASP A 16 -1.56 7.27 -23.97
CA ASP A 16 -1.35 6.62 -25.27
C ASP A 16 0.16 6.46 -25.47
N LEU A 17 0.71 5.32 -25.05
CA LEU A 17 2.13 5.01 -25.19
C LEU A 17 2.28 3.75 -26.02
N GLU A 18 2.80 3.90 -27.24
CA GLU A 18 3.10 2.77 -28.14
C GLU A 18 4.45 2.10 -27.80
N GLN A 19 5.32 2.80 -27.05
CA GLN A 19 6.66 2.35 -26.71
C GLN A 19 7.16 2.94 -25.39
N CYS A 20 8.11 2.25 -24.75
CA CYS A 20 8.73 2.74 -23.54
C CYS A 20 9.54 4.02 -23.81
N PRO A 21 9.32 5.12 -23.06
CA PRO A 21 10.06 6.38 -23.27
C PRO A 21 11.55 6.28 -22.91
N ARG A 22 11.98 5.23 -22.19
CA ARG A 22 13.37 5.07 -21.74
C ARG A 22 14.23 4.25 -22.69
N CYS A 23 13.65 3.25 -23.34
CA CYS A 23 14.40 2.28 -24.16
C CYS A 23 13.72 1.96 -25.50
N SER A 24 12.68 2.73 -25.87
CA SER A 24 11.87 2.59 -27.09
C SER A 24 11.36 1.17 -27.36
N SER A 25 11.29 0.34 -26.32
CA SER A 25 10.82 -1.04 -26.44
C SER A 25 9.29 -1.07 -26.45
N LYS A 26 8.72 -1.86 -27.37
CA LYS A 26 7.26 -2.12 -27.45
C LYS A 26 6.75 -3.11 -26.41
N LYS A 27 7.66 -3.71 -25.64
CA LYS A 27 7.35 -4.62 -24.52
C LYS A 27 6.92 -3.81 -23.31
N ILE A 28 5.73 -3.21 -23.39
CA ILE A 28 5.13 -2.42 -22.32
C ILE A 28 3.83 -3.09 -21.89
N SER A 29 3.60 -3.16 -20.59
CA SER A 29 2.42 -3.77 -20.00
C SER A 29 1.69 -2.72 -19.17
N MET A 30 0.38 -2.60 -19.39
CA MET A 30 -0.45 -1.70 -18.61
C MET A 30 -0.61 -2.26 -17.20
N LEU A 31 -0.25 -1.44 -16.21
CA LEU A 31 -0.50 -1.68 -14.81
C LEU A 31 -1.80 -0.98 -14.45
N TYR A 32 -2.90 -1.75 -14.45
CA TYR A 32 -4.15 -1.27 -13.86
C TYR A 32 -3.93 -1.03 -12.37
N VAL A 33 -3.81 0.24 -12.00
CA VAL A 33 -3.94 0.65 -10.61
C VAL A 33 -5.43 0.79 -10.37
N THR A 34 -6.10 -0.34 -10.12
CA THR A 34 -7.47 -0.29 -9.61
C THR A 34 -7.41 0.45 -8.27
N PRO A 35 -8.14 1.55 -8.07
CA PRO A 35 -8.43 1.99 -6.71
C PRO A 35 -9.17 0.81 -6.06
N LYS A 36 -8.59 0.21 -5.02
CA LYS A 36 -9.17 -0.91 -4.29
C LYS A 36 -10.52 -0.49 -3.71
N GLU A 37 -11.58 -0.79 -4.43
CA GLU A 37 -12.90 -1.02 -3.89
C GLU A 37 -13.20 -2.51 -4.14
N GLY A 38 -13.28 -3.30 -3.06
CA GLY A 38 -13.75 -4.69 -3.08
C GLY A 38 -12.74 -5.75 -3.57
N GLU A 39 -11.86 -6.22 -2.69
CA GLU A 39 -11.20 -7.52 -2.87
C GLU A 39 -11.93 -8.56 -2.00
N ALA A 40 -12.98 -9.17 -2.55
CA ALA A 40 -13.59 -10.38 -2.02
C ALA A 40 -12.86 -11.60 -2.61
N SER A 41 -11.77 -12.03 -1.99
CA SER A 41 -11.24 -13.41 -1.97
C SER A 41 -9.87 -13.44 -1.29
N ALA A 42 -9.86 -13.25 0.02
CA ALA A 42 -8.83 -13.83 0.86
C ALA A 42 -9.59 -14.43 2.06
N ALA A 43 -9.14 -15.59 2.53
CA ALA A 43 -9.56 -16.20 3.79
C ALA A 43 -9.84 -15.14 4.86
N PRO A 44 -10.75 -15.36 5.83
CA PRO A 44 -11.04 -14.37 6.86
C PRO A 44 -9.74 -13.98 7.54
N VAL A 45 -9.14 -12.88 7.10
CA VAL A 45 -8.10 -12.19 7.83
C VAL A 45 -8.88 -11.67 9.02
N LYS A 46 -8.88 -12.49 10.07
CA LYS A 46 -9.03 -12.01 11.43
C LYS A 46 -8.26 -10.68 11.43
N HIS A 47 -8.97 -9.57 11.53
CA HIS A 47 -8.34 -8.36 12.03
C HIS A 47 -7.86 -8.78 13.41
N GLU A 48 -6.63 -9.29 13.47
CA GLU A 48 -5.96 -9.59 14.72
C GLU A 48 -5.96 -8.25 15.44
N GLU A 49 -6.77 -8.20 16.50
CA GLU A 49 -7.01 -7.03 17.31
C GLU A 49 -5.63 -6.50 17.76
N GLY A 50 -5.19 -5.40 17.14
CA GLY A 50 -3.82 -4.88 17.32
C GLY A 50 -2.91 -4.88 16.10
N ALA A 51 -3.41 -4.92 14.86
CA ALA A 51 -2.64 -4.55 13.67
C ALA A 51 -2.91 -3.10 13.21
N CYS A 52 -1.90 -2.44 12.62
CA CYS A 52 -1.99 -1.03 12.23
C CYS A 52 -2.88 -0.90 11.00
N SER A 53 -3.92 -0.07 11.08
CA SER A 53 -4.91 0.09 10.01
C SER A 53 -4.33 0.57 8.68
N LYS A 54 -3.18 1.25 8.69
CA LYS A 54 -2.57 1.82 7.48
C LYS A 54 -1.49 0.96 6.86
N CYS A 55 -0.71 0.23 7.66
CA CYS A 55 0.44 -0.52 7.15
C CYS A 55 0.44 -2.01 7.51
N GLY A 56 -0.59 -2.48 8.21
CA GLY A 56 -0.71 -3.86 8.73
C GLY A 56 0.37 -4.24 9.75
N GLY A 57 1.14 -3.28 10.25
CA GLY A 57 2.22 -3.53 11.20
C GLY A 57 1.68 -3.93 12.57
N LYS A 58 2.30 -4.91 13.22
CA LYS A 58 1.93 -5.37 14.57
C LYS A 58 2.78 -4.74 15.68
N GLU A 59 3.79 -3.94 15.30
CA GLU A 59 4.70 -3.29 16.22
C GLU A 59 4.21 -1.86 16.52
N PHE A 60 3.86 -1.64 17.79
CA PHE A 60 3.43 -0.34 18.30
C PHE A 60 4.27 0.06 19.50
N GLU A 61 4.63 1.33 19.54
CA GLU A 61 5.19 1.99 20.70
C GLU A 61 4.09 2.68 21.48
N PHE A 62 3.97 2.37 22.77
CA PHE A 62 2.98 3.00 23.62
C PHE A 62 3.59 4.22 24.32
N ILE A 63 3.12 5.41 23.96
CA ILE A 63 3.51 6.65 24.62
C ILE A 63 2.61 6.83 25.85
N TRP A 64 3.05 6.28 26.99
CA TRP A 64 2.34 6.31 28.28
C TRP A 64 1.95 7.73 28.71
N ARG A 65 2.80 8.72 28.45
CA ARG A 65 2.57 10.12 28.81
C ARG A 65 1.33 10.72 28.13
N ARG A 66 0.98 10.26 26.92
CA ARG A 66 -0.17 10.75 26.15
C ARG A 66 -1.29 9.73 25.98
N ARG A 67 -1.08 8.48 26.43
CA ARG A 67 -1.97 7.33 26.19
C ARG A 67 -2.24 7.14 24.69
N GLU A 68 -1.17 7.16 23.91
CA GLU A 68 -1.19 6.99 22.46
C GLU A 68 -0.37 5.77 22.07
N LYS A 69 -0.81 5.06 21.03
CA LYS A 69 -0.09 3.94 20.40
C LYS A 69 0.44 4.41 19.06
N VAL A 70 1.75 4.43 18.88
CA VAL A 70 2.38 4.83 17.62
C VAL A 70 2.86 3.58 16.91
N CYS A 71 2.43 3.33 15.68
CA CYS A 71 2.96 2.21 14.91
C CYS A 71 4.43 2.46 14.57
N LYS A 72 5.36 1.56 14.96
CA LYS A 72 6.79 1.73 14.64
C LYS A 72 7.09 1.64 13.15
N LYS A 73 6.24 0.93 12.40
CA LYS A 73 6.44 0.68 10.97
C LYS A 73 6.06 1.87 10.08
N CYS A 74 5.09 2.69 10.49
CA CYS A 74 4.63 3.82 9.68
C CYS A 74 4.52 5.15 10.44
N GLY A 75 4.80 5.16 11.75
CA GLY A 75 4.71 6.34 12.61
C GLY A 75 3.28 6.76 12.95
N GLU A 76 2.27 5.97 12.59
CA GLU A 76 0.88 6.39 12.77
C GLU A 76 0.44 6.32 14.23
N ILE A 77 -0.17 7.40 14.71
CA ILE A 77 -0.60 7.59 16.08
C ILE A 77 -2.07 7.20 16.21
N PHE A 78 -2.33 6.19 17.03
CA PHE A 78 -3.64 5.70 17.39
C PHE A 78 -3.95 6.12 18.83
N PRO A 79 -5.12 6.72 19.11
CA PRO A 79 -5.53 6.98 20.48
C PRO A 79 -5.73 5.64 21.19
N ALA A 80 -5.10 5.43 22.34
CA ALA A 80 -5.34 4.26 23.16
C ALA A 80 -6.69 4.42 23.88
N ARG A 81 -7.80 4.33 23.15
CA ARG A 81 -9.12 4.28 23.77
C ARG A 81 -9.25 2.93 24.50
N ARG A 82 -9.53 3.01 25.79
CA ARG A 82 -9.92 1.87 26.64
C ARG A 82 -11.19 1.28 26.03
N ASN A 83 -11.16 -0.01 25.66
CA ASN A 83 -12.40 -0.74 25.39
C ASN A 83 -13.33 -0.53 26.59
N ARG A 84 -14.54 -0.04 26.32
CA ARG A 84 -15.65 -0.11 27.27
C ARG A 84 -16.48 -1.34 26.91
#